data_AF-A0A0F9SWL3-F1
#
_entry.id   AF-A0A0F9SWL3-F1
#
_cell.length_a   1.000
_cell.length_b   1.000
_cell.length_c   1.000
_cell.angle_alpha   90.00
_cell.angle_beta   90.00
_cell.angle_gamma   90.00
#
_symmetry.space_group_name_H-M   'P 1'
#
loop_
_entity.id
_entity.type
_entity.pdbx_description
1 polymer ?
#
loop_
_entity_poly.entity_id
_entity_poly.type
_entity_poly.pdbx_seq_one_letter_code
_entity_poly.pdbx_strand_id
1 'polypeptide(L)'
;MSDESTVLGSADILQILELLPHRYPFLMVDRIIDIEGDMRAVGIKNVTANEPHFLGHFPSMPVMPGVLIIEGMAQTAGAICTRAAGTGTPQLVYFMTIDNAKFRKPVVPGDRLEYHVTQTKKRANIWKFDCIAKVDGAKVAEARVSAMLVPRDAS
;
A
#
# COMPACT_ATOMS: atom_id res chain seq x y z
N MET A 1 0.40 24.05 26.80
CA MET A 1 0.93 23.44 25.57
C MET A 1 -0.25 22.72 24.95
N SER A 2 -0.89 23.35 23.98
CA SER A 2 -2.07 22.81 23.30
C SER A 2 -1.65 21.61 22.47
N ASP A 3 -2.22 20.45 22.79
CA ASP A 3 -2.18 19.24 22.00
C ASP A 3 -3.00 19.53 20.72
N GLU A 4 -2.35 20.09 19.70
CA GLU A 4 -2.95 20.16 18.36
C GLU A 4 -3.11 18.70 17.89
N SER A 5 -4.32 18.19 18.05
CA SER A 5 -4.77 16.98 17.37
C SER A 5 -4.59 17.21 15.86
N THR A 6 -3.47 16.74 15.32
CA THR A 6 -3.25 16.71 13.87
C THR A 6 -4.34 15.85 13.27
N VAL A 7 -5.29 16.47 12.57
CA VAL A 7 -6.35 15.75 11.85
C VAL A 7 -5.69 14.98 10.71
N LEU A 8 -5.57 13.67 10.87
CA LEU A 8 -5.02 12.79 9.84
C LEU A 8 -6.02 12.62 8.70
N GLY A 9 -5.51 12.57 7.46
CA GLY A 9 -6.33 12.39 6.28
C GLY A 9 -6.78 10.95 6.06
N SER A 10 -7.79 10.79 5.20
CA SER A 10 -8.23 9.48 4.69
C SER A 10 -8.47 9.54 3.19
N ALA A 11 -8.42 8.38 2.51
CA ALA A 11 -8.81 8.20 1.12
C ALA A 11 -9.74 6.98 0.99
N ASP A 12 -10.94 7.17 0.45
CA ASP A 12 -11.82 6.08 0.07
C ASP A 12 -11.46 5.49 -1.30
N ILE A 13 -12.22 4.49 -1.77
CA ILE A 13 -11.94 3.81 -3.03
C ILE A 13 -12.02 4.75 -4.25
N LEU A 14 -12.90 5.74 -4.25
CA LEU A 14 -13.02 6.68 -5.37
C LEU A 14 -11.77 7.56 -5.45
N GLN A 15 -11.33 8.07 -4.30
CA GLN A 15 -10.09 8.83 -4.19
C GLN A 15 -8.87 7.99 -4.55
N ILE A 16 -8.83 6.71 -4.15
CA ILE A 16 -7.73 5.80 -4.51
C ILE A 16 -7.67 5.58 -6.03
N LEU A 17 -8.81 5.47 -6.72
CA LEU A 17 -8.86 5.31 -8.17
C LEU A 17 -8.36 6.53 -8.93
N GLU A 18 -8.45 7.72 -8.34
CA GLU A 18 -7.85 8.96 -8.86
C GLU A 18 -6.35 9.05 -8.58
N LEU A 19 -5.90 8.52 -7.43
CA LEU A 19 -4.49 8.57 -7.01
C LEU A 19 -3.61 7.50 -7.66
N LEU A 20 -4.18 6.33 -7.98
CA LEU A 20 -3.46 5.17 -8.49
C LEU A 20 -3.93 4.79 -9.90
N PRO A 21 -3.00 4.39 -10.79
CA PRO A 21 -3.36 3.87 -12.10
C PRO A 21 -3.86 2.42 -12.06
N HIS A 22 -3.62 1.68 -10.96
CA HIS A 22 -3.98 0.27 -10.81
C HIS A 22 -5.49 0.04 -10.91
N ARG A 23 -5.89 -1.05 -11.58
CA ARG A 23 -7.29 -1.47 -11.75
C ARG A 23 -7.41 -2.96 -11.49
N TYR A 24 -8.63 -3.48 -11.42
CA TYR A 24 -8.88 -4.92 -11.30
C TYR A 24 -8.11 -5.71 -12.37
N PRO A 25 -7.48 -6.86 -12.01
CA PRO A 25 -7.46 -7.51 -10.69
C PRO A 25 -6.25 -7.12 -9.82
N PHE A 26 -5.61 -5.97 -10.06
CA PHE A 26 -4.31 -5.61 -9.46
C PHE A 26 -4.34 -4.39 -8.54
N LEU A 27 -5.50 -3.78 -8.28
CA LEU A 27 -5.66 -2.78 -7.21
C LEU A 27 -5.78 -3.50 -5.86
N MET A 28 -4.79 -3.34 -5.00
CA MET A 28 -4.61 -4.11 -3.76
C MET A 28 -4.88 -3.29 -2.48
N VAL A 29 -5.54 -2.14 -2.61
CA VAL A 29 -5.88 -1.23 -1.50
C VAL A 29 -7.33 -0.73 -1.67
N ASP A 30 -8.16 -0.92 -0.65
CA ASP A 30 -9.59 -0.57 -0.66
C ASP A 30 -9.84 0.81 -0.01
N ARG A 31 -9.01 1.19 0.97
CA ARG A 31 -9.09 2.44 1.73
C ARG A 31 -7.72 2.79 2.28
N ILE A 32 -7.44 4.08 2.50
CA ILE A 32 -6.29 4.54 3.27
C ILE A 32 -6.77 5.42 4.42
N ILE A 33 -6.25 5.17 5.61
CA ILE A 33 -6.51 5.94 6.83
C ILE A 33 -5.19 6.45 7.42
N ASP A 34 -5.30 7.31 8.43
CA ASP A 34 -4.15 7.85 9.18
C ASP A 34 -3.07 8.48 8.29
N ILE A 35 -3.48 9.19 7.23
CA ILE A 35 -2.57 9.81 6.28
C ILE A 35 -1.95 11.07 6.90
N GLU A 36 -0.62 11.05 7.02
CA GLU A 36 0.19 12.19 7.42
C GLU A 36 1.09 12.62 6.25
N GLY A 37 0.54 13.43 5.34
CA GLY A 37 1.24 13.88 4.13
C GLY A 37 1.76 12.71 3.29
N ASP A 38 3.06 12.75 2.94
CA ASP A 38 3.80 11.63 2.34
C ASP A 38 4.68 10.88 3.37
N MET A 39 4.55 11.17 4.66
CA MET A 39 5.40 10.60 5.70
C MET A 39 4.93 9.23 6.17
N ARG A 40 3.64 9.05 6.43
CA ARG A 40 3.07 7.76 6.82
C ARG A 40 1.59 7.65 6.51
N ALA A 41 1.12 6.42 6.39
CA ALA A 41 -0.30 6.09 6.30
C ALA A 41 -0.55 4.61 6.60
N VAL A 42 -1.83 4.25 6.74
CA VAL A 42 -2.30 2.87 6.85
C VAL A 42 -3.25 2.55 5.71
N GLY A 43 -2.79 1.74 4.76
CA GLY A 43 -3.65 1.17 3.72
C GLY A 43 -4.46 0.00 4.28
N ILE A 44 -5.67 -0.20 3.78
CA ILE A 44 -6.57 -1.27 4.18
C ILE A 44 -6.93 -2.10 2.95
N LYS A 45 -6.85 -3.42 3.08
CA LYS A 45 -7.34 -4.38 2.11
C LYS A 45 -8.12 -5.48 2.81
N ASN A 46 -9.40 -5.58 2.49
CA ASN A 46 -10.22 -6.70 2.93
C ASN A 46 -9.91 -7.91 2.06
N VAL A 47 -9.63 -9.05 2.69
CA VAL A 47 -9.29 -10.29 1.99
C VAL A 47 -10.54 -11.16 1.91
N THR A 48 -10.98 -11.49 0.70
CA THR A 48 -12.20 -12.26 0.47
C THR A 48 -11.95 -13.47 -0.41
N ALA A 49 -12.65 -14.57 -0.17
CA ALA A 49 -12.52 -15.78 -0.98
C ALA A 49 -12.94 -15.54 -2.45
N ASN A 50 -13.65 -14.44 -2.73
CA ASN A 50 -14.10 -14.05 -4.05
C ASN A 50 -13.03 -13.29 -4.88
N GLU A 51 -11.75 -13.48 -4.59
CA GLU A 51 -10.64 -12.87 -5.34
C GLU A 51 -9.98 -13.89 -6.28
N PRO A 52 -9.57 -13.47 -7.50
CA PRO A 52 -9.15 -14.39 -8.55
C PRO A 52 -7.91 -15.21 -8.20
N HIS A 53 -7.01 -14.69 -7.38
CA HIS A 53 -5.79 -15.42 -7.00
C HIS A 53 -6.06 -16.62 -6.10
N PHE A 54 -7.18 -16.66 -5.36
CA PHE A 54 -7.52 -17.82 -4.52
C PHE A 54 -7.94 -19.05 -5.33
N LEU A 55 -8.30 -18.90 -6.60
CA LEU A 55 -8.53 -20.03 -7.51
C LEU A 55 -7.26 -20.90 -7.67
N GLY A 56 -6.08 -20.29 -7.58
CA GLY A 56 -4.79 -20.94 -7.78
C GLY A 56 -3.89 -20.99 -6.54
N HIS A 57 -4.17 -20.21 -5.49
CA HIS A 57 -3.26 -20.05 -4.36
C HIS A 57 -3.97 -20.21 -3.00
N PHE A 58 -4.29 -21.42 -2.56
CA PHE A 58 -4.26 -22.70 -3.29
C PHE A 58 -5.68 -23.31 -3.29
N PRO A 59 -6.05 -24.16 -4.26
CA PRO A 59 -7.44 -24.63 -4.43
C PRO A 59 -8.13 -25.19 -3.17
N SER A 60 -7.40 -25.83 -2.26
CA SER A 60 -7.91 -26.38 -0.99
C SER A 60 -7.50 -25.58 0.26
N MET A 61 -6.69 -24.53 0.09
CA MET A 61 -6.14 -23.74 1.17
C MET A 61 -5.89 -22.31 0.65
N PRO A 62 -6.92 -21.44 0.62
CA PRO A 62 -6.79 -20.09 0.10
C PRO A 62 -5.88 -19.28 1.02
N VAL A 63 -4.76 -18.79 0.47
CA VAL A 63 -3.74 -18.00 1.17
C VAL A 63 -3.40 -16.79 0.30
N MET A 64 -3.37 -15.59 0.87
CA MET A 64 -2.99 -14.39 0.14
C MET A 64 -1.53 -14.54 -0.34
N PRO A 65 -1.22 -14.44 -1.65
CA PRO A 65 0.16 -14.47 -2.11
C PRO A 65 0.97 -13.36 -1.43
N GLY A 66 2.08 -13.72 -0.79
CA GLY A 66 2.91 -12.76 -0.03
C GLY A 66 3.38 -11.58 -0.89
N VAL A 67 3.63 -11.80 -2.17
CA VAL A 67 4.00 -10.73 -3.13
C VAL A 67 2.88 -9.69 -3.33
N LEU A 68 1.60 -10.09 -3.24
CA LEU A 68 0.47 -9.15 -3.33
C LEU A 68 0.30 -8.35 -2.03
N ILE A 69 0.76 -8.87 -0.89
CA ILE A 69 0.86 -8.10 0.35
C ILE A 69 1.91 -7.00 0.19
N ILE A 70 3.07 -7.32 -0.40
CA ILE A 70 4.09 -6.31 -0.70
C ILE A 70 3.54 -5.28 -1.67
N GLU A 71 2.88 -5.71 -2.75
CA GLU A 71 2.22 -4.81 -3.72
C GLU A 71 1.24 -3.85 -3.04
N GLY A 72 0.40 -4.32 -2.11
CA GLY A 72 -0.52 -3.46 -1.35
C GLY A 72 0.19 -2.41 -0.49
N MET A 73 1.32 -2.75 0.18
CA MET A 73 2.16 -1.77 0.87
C MET A 73 2.68 -0.71 -0.10
N ALA A 74 3.13 -1.18 -1.25
CA ALA A 74 3.72 -0.40 -2.30
C ALA A 74 2.71 0.61 -2.89
N GLN A 75 1.49 0.16 -3.19
CA GLN A 75 0.38 1.00 -3.66
C GLN A 75 -0.06 2.02 -2.62
N THR A 76 -0.08 1.64 -1.34
CA THR A 76 -0.39 2.57 -0.24
C THR A 76 0.62 3.73 -0.21
N ALA A 77 1.92 3.43 -0.28
CA ALA A 77 2.97 4.44 -0.35
C ALA A 77 2.85 5.32 -1.61
N GLY A 78 2.61 4.71 -2.77
CA GLY A 78 2.39 5.43 -4.03
C GLY A 78 1.22 6.41 -3.96
N ALA A 79 0.09 5.99 -3.39
CA ALA A 79 -1.11 6.81 -3.28
C ALA A 79 -0.87 8.07 -2.42
N ILE A 80 -0.18 7.94 -1.29
CA ILE A 80 0.11 9.11 -0.43
C ILE A 80 1.14 10.04 -1.06
N CYS A 81 2.11 9.51 -1.83
CA CYS A 81 3.02 10.34 -2.61
C CYS A 81 2.29 11.14 -3.69
N THR A 82 1.41 10.49 -4.48
CA THR A 82 0.60 11.18 -5.49
C THR A 82 -0.29 12.25 -4.86
N ARG A 83 -0.93 11.92 -3.73
CA ARG A 83 -1.77 12.87 -3.00
C ARG A 83 -0.98 14.08 -2.53
N ALA A 84 0.20 13.87 -1.94
CA ALA A 84 1.05 14.95 -1.43
C ALA A 84 1.64 15.82 -2.56
N ALA A 85 1.84 15.25 -3.76
CA ALA A 85 2.30 16.01 -4.92
C ALA A 85 1.24 16.99 -5.45
N GLY A 86 -0.05 16.80 -5.12
CA GLY A 86 -1.13 17.72 -5.45
C GLY A 86 -1.45 17.83 -6.95
N THR A 87 -0.92 16.92 -7.78
CA THR A 87 -1.06 17.01 -9.24
C THR A 87 -2.43 16.56 -9.75
N GLY A 88 -3.22 15.85 -8.94
CA GLY A 88 -4.51 15.27 -9.33
C GLY A 88 -4.43 14.19 -10.42
N THR A 89 -3.23 13.93 -10.93
CA THR A 89 -2.95 12.94 -11.97
C THR A 89 -2.19 11.76 -11.37
N PRO A 90 -2.63 10.51 -11.64
CA PRO A 90 -1.88 9.33 -11.22
C PRO A 90 -0.49 9.38 -11.84
N GLN A 91 0.54 9.43 -11.00
CA GLN A 91 1.92 9.24 -11.43
C GLN A 91 2.21 7.75 -11.52
N LEU A 92 3.05 7.36 -12.48
CA LEU A 92 3.55 5.99 -12.51
C LEU A 92 4.57 5.86 -11.39
N VAL A 93 4.30 4.92 -10.48
CA VAL A 93 5.20 4.56 -9.39
C VAL A 93 5.89 3.27 -9.80
N TYR A 94 7.18 3.33 -10.12
CA TYR A 94 7.97 2.13 -10.40
C TYR A 94 8.73 1.70 -9.17
N PHE A 95 8.54 0.45 -8.74
CA PHE A 95 9.37 -0.14 -7.69
C PHE A 95 10.77 -0.42 -8.20
N MET A 96 11.77 0.06 -7.47
CA MET A 96 13.17 -0.15 -7.79
C MET A 96 13.76 -1.28 -6.96
N THR A 97 13.49 -1.30 -5.65
CA THR A 97 14.01 -2.33 -4.74
C THR A 97 12.95 -2.77 -3.73
N ILE A 98 13.02 -4.05 -3.37
CA ILE A 98 12.32 -4.64 -2.23
C ILE A 98 13.39 -5.32 -1.39
N ASP A 99 13.62 -4.79 -0.19
CA ASP A 99 14.69 -5.22 0.70
C ASP A 99 14.10 -5.79 1.99
N ASN A 100 14.76 -6.80 2.57
CA ASN A 100 14.41 -7.38 3.87
C ASN A 100 12.95 -7.86 4.00
N ALA A 101 12.34 -8.33 2.90
CA ALA A 101 10.99 -8.87 2.93
C ALA A 101 10.93 -10.13 3.82
N LYS A 102 10.00 -10.15 4.79
CA LYS A 102 9.76 -11.31 5.66
C LYS A 102 8.26 -11.56 5.78
N PHE A 103 7.86 -12.82 5.61
CA PHE A 103 6.49 -13.30 5.79
C PHE A 103 6.44 -14.16 7.05
N ARG A 104 5.53 -13.82 7.98
CA ARG A 104 5.53 -14.36 9.34
C ARG A 104 4.32 -15.23 9.61
N LYS A 105 3.16 -14.88 9.06
CA LYS A 105 1.90 -15.62 9.19
C LYS A 105 1.15 -15.57 7.86
N PRO A 106 0.43 -16.65 7.48
CA PRO A 106 -0.46 -16.59 6.34
C PRO A 106 -1.57 -15.57 6.59
N VAL A 107 -2.02 -14.94 5.51
CA VAL A 107 -3.22 -14.11 5.48
C VAL A 107 -4.26 -14.86 4.65
N VAL A 108 -5.50 -14.91 5.10
CA VAL A 108 -6.55 -15.77 4.53
C VAL A 108 -7.85 -14.98 4.32
N PRO A 109 -8.80 -15.51 3.52
CA PRO A 109 -10.14 -14.92 3.43
C PRO A 109 -10.78 -14.66 4.79
N GLY A 110 -11.33 -13.46 4.97
CA GLY A 110 -11.90 -12.97 6.23
C GLY A 110 -11.00 -11.95 6.94
N ASP A 111 -9.69 -11.96 6.67
CA ASP A 111 -8.76 -11.02 7.29
C ASP A 111 -8.95 -9.59 6.76
N ARG A 112 -8.78 -8.61 7.65
CA ARG A 112 -8.54 -7.21 7.28
C ARG A 112 -7.06 -6.92 7.36
N LEU A 113 -6.43 -6.79 6.19
CA LEU A 113 -5.01 -6.52 6.08
C LEU A 113 -4.75 -5.01 6.16
N GLU A 114 -3.85 -4.62 7.06
CA GLU A 114 -3.43 -3.24 7.25
C GLU A 114 -1.98 -3.05 6.79
N TYR A 115 -1.75 -2.15 5.85
CA TYR A 115 -0.43 -1.78 5.34
C TYR A 115 0.06 -0.49 6.01
N HIS A 116 0.84 -0.64 7.07
CA HIS A 116 1.48 0.48 7.76
C HIS A 116 2.73 0.86 6.98
N VAL A 117 2.74 2.03 6.35
CA VAL A 117 3.88 2.53 5.56
C VAL A 117 4.48 3.77 6.23
N THR A 118 5.81 3.86 6.27
CA THR A 118 6.53 5.01 6.83
C THR A 118 7.70 5.38 5.95
N GLN A 119 7.73 6.61 5.45
CA GLN A 119 8.80 7.15 4.63
C GLN A 119 10.08 7.22 5.47
N THR A 120 11.15 6.61 4.97
CA THR A 120 12.47 6.66 5.60
C THR A 120 13.45 7.54 4.84
N LYS A 121 13.21 7.75 3.55
CA LYS A 121 14.07 8.60 2.71
C LYS A 121 13.30 9.17 1.53
N LYS A 122 13.58 10.44 1.23
CA LYS A 122 13.14 11.15 0.03
C LYS A 122 14.33 11.88 -0.58
N ARG A 123 14.68 11.57 -1.82
CA ARG A 123 15.76 12.25 -2.56
C ARG A 123 15.41 12.33 -4.04
N ALA A 124 15.31 13.56 -4.56
CA ALA A 124 14.83 13.81 -5.92
C ALA A 124 13.48 13.12 -6.15
N ASN A 125 13.38 12.24 -7.14
CA ASN A 125 12.19 11.46 -7.45
C ASN A 125 12.23 10.01 -6.92
N ILE A 126 13.10 9.73 -5.94
CA ILE A 126 13.20 8.42 -5.29
C ILE A 126 12.74 8.53 -3.84
N TRP A 127 11.80 7.66 -3.48
CA TRP A 127 11.30 7.48 -2.12
C TRP A 127 11.64 6.09 -1.60
N LYS A 128 11.85 5.99 -0.28
CA LYS A 128 11.97 4.72 0.43
C LYS A 128 10.99 4.67 1.60
N PHE A 129 10.38 3.51 1.79
CA PHE A 129 9.41 3.25 2.84
C PHE A 129 9.78 1.99 3.60
N ASP A 130 9.67 2.05 4.92
CA ASP A 130 9.58 0.87 5.77
C ASP A 130 8.10 0.51 5.92
N CYS A 131 7.77 -0.75 5.63
CA CYS A 131 6.40 -1.22 5.54
C CYS A 131 6.17 -2.42 6.45
N ILE A 132 5.03 -2.44 7.13
CA ILE A 132 4.58 -3.54 7.99
C ILE A 132 3.14 -3.87 7.64
N ALA A 133 2.84 -5.13 7.36
CA ALA A 133 1.48 -5.62 7.23
C ALA A 133 1.01 -6.23 8.54
N LYS A 134 -0.22 -5.92 8.95
CA LYS A 134 -0.85 -6.46 10.16
C LYS A 134 -2.24 -7.02 9.87
N VAL A 135 -2.64 -8.02 10.65
CA VAL A 135 -4.01 -8.50 10.80
C VAL A 135 -4.27 -8.57 12.30
N ASP A 136 -5.38 -7.97 12.76
CA ASP A 136 -5.75 -7.89 14.18
C ASP A 136 -4.59 -7.44 15.09
N GLY A 137 -3.84 -6.43 14.64
CA GLY A 137 -2.67 -5.88 15.34
C GLY A 137 -1.41 -6.75 15.29
N ALA A 138 -1.49 -8.01 14.85
CA ALA A 138 -0.34 -8.90 14.73
C ALA A 138 0.38 -8.70 13.38
N LYS A 139 1.72 -8.58 13.43
CA LYS A 139 2.55 -8.45 12.22
C LYS A 139 2.56 -9.74 11.41
N VAL A 140 2.09 -9.67 10.16
CA VAL A 140 2.04 -10.80 9.20
C VAL A 140 3.12 -10.73 8.13
N ALA A 141 3.54 -9.53 7.72
CA ALA A 141 4.67 -9.32 6.82
C ALA A 141 5.38 -7.98 7.08
N GLU A 142 6.60 -7.84 6.56
CA GLU A 142 7.35 -6.58 6.55
C GLU A 142 8.28 -6.52 5.33
N ALA A 143 8.58 -5.32 4.86
CA ALA A 143 9.57 -5.07 3.80
C ALA A 143 10.01 -3.60 3.81
N ARG A 144 11.16 -3.32 3.21
CA ARG A 144 11.54 -1.96 2.79
C ARG A 144 11.38 -1.87 1.29
N VAL A 145 10.62 -0.88 0.84
CA VAL A 145 10.31 -0.68 -0.58
C VAL A 145 10.89 0.65 -1.04
N SER A 146 11.52 0.68 -2.20
CA SER A 146 11.90 1.92 -2.88
C SER A 146 11.14 2.11 -4.18
N ALA A 147 10.72 3.34 -4.42
CA ALA A 147 9.89 3.72 -5.54
C ALA A 147 10.44 4.98 -6.23
N MET A 148 10.29 5.01 -7.55
CA MET A 148 10.56 6.17 -8.40
C MET A 148 9.24 6.70 -8.94
N LEU A 149 8.97 8.00 -8.74
CA LEU A 149 7.87 8.65 -9.45
C LEU A 149 8.33 9.03 -10.87
N VAL A 150 7.51 8.63 -11.85
CA VAL A 150 7.70 8.94 -13.25
C VAL A 150 6.47 9.73 -13.73
N PRO A 151 6.67 10.96 -14.26
CA PRO A 151 5.60 11.72 -14.90
C PRO A 151 4.99 10.91 -16.05
N ARG A 152 3.66 10.92 -16.15
CA ARG A 152 2.93 10.16 -17.16
C ARG A 152 3.22 10.60 -18.60
N ASP A 153 3.72 11.82 -18.79
CA ASP A 153 4.03 12.42 -20.10
C ASP A 153 5.50 12.21 -20.53
N ALA A 154 6.26 11.37 -19.83
CA ALA A 154 7.61 10.98 -20.22
C ALA A 154 7.57 9.81 -21.22
N SER A 155 7.03 10.05 -22.40
CA SER A 155 7.16 9.19 -23.59
C SER A 155 7.51 10.02 -24.80
#